data_AF-A0A183GVN6-F1
#
_entry.id   AF-A0A183GVN6-F1
#
_cell.length_a   1.000
_cell.length_b   1.000
_cell.length_c   1.000
_cell.angle_alpha   90.00
_cell.angle_beta   90.00
_cell.angle_gamma   90.00
#
_symmetry.space_group_name_H-M   'P 1'
#
loop_
_entity.id
_entity.type
_entity.pdbx_description
1 polymer ?
#
loop_
_entity_poly.entity_id
_entity_poly.type
_entity_poly.pdbx_seq_one_letter_code
_entity_poly.pdbx_strand_id
1 'polypeptide(L)'
;MSSTLSTRQGLLTRASNRLARILQDSISIREAASFHTTDQNQADKLQRQIRPAQTAIESELRNVEAALENYNVAVDNVNCDDPAIDEILQRVTTHVDATLDLIDKAQDTLTTLSRLSEELKSNQDKNFLTPPPCTPVANLTPLRIPKFDGKI
;
A
#
# COMPACT_ATOMS: atom_id res chain seq x y z
N MET A 1 0.31 26.53 -30.76
CA MET A 1 0.45 25.09 -30.48
C MET A 1 0.99 24.75 -29.08
N SER A 2 1.26 25.72 -28.19
CA SER A 2 1.77 25.43 -26.82
C SER A 2 0.69 25.10 -25.77
N SER A 3 -0.60 25.27 -26.08
CA SER A 3 -1.69 25.01 -25.12
C SER A 3 -1.86 23.53 -24.78
N THR A 4 -1.58 22.63 -25.73
CA THR A 4 -1.67 21.18 -25.53
C THR A 4 -0.58 20.69 -24.59
N LEU A 5 0.69 21.04 -24.84
CA LEU A 5 1.82 20.68 -23.97
C LEU A 5 1.63 21.21 -22.55
N SER A 6 1.29 22.48 -22.41
CA SER A 6 1.05 23.13 -21.11
C SER A 6 -0.09 22.44 -20.34
N THR A 7 -1.18 22.07 -21.02
CA THR A 7 -2.29 21.32 -20.41
C THR A 7 -1.85 19.93 -19.95
N ARG A 8 -1.12 19.19 -20.79
CA ARG A 8 -0.61 17.85 -20.44
C ARG A 8 0.36 17.90 -19.26
N GLN A 9 1.26 18.88 -19.24
CA GLN A 9 2.17 19.13 -18.12
C GLN A 9 1.42 19.38 -16.81
N GLY A 10 0.35 20.20 -16.86
CA GLY A 10 -0.49 20.47 -15.70
C GLY A 10 -1.19 19.22 -15.16
N LEU A 11 -1.69 18.35 -16.06
CA LEU A 11 -2.30 17.07 -15.69
C LEU A 11 -1.29 16.12 -15.05
N LEU A 12 -0.10 15.98 -15.65
CA LEU A 12 0.98 15.15 -15.13
C LEU A 12 1.44 15.63 -13.75
N THR A 13 1.60 16.95 -13.57
CA THR A 13 1.96 17.55 -12.29
C THR A 13 0.90 17.24 -11.22
N ARG A 14 -0.38 17.33 -11.58
CA ARG A 14 -1.48 17.03 -10.65
C ARG A 14 -1.51 15.57 -10.24
N ALA A 15 -1.34 14.65 -11.19
CA ALA A 15 -1.28 13.21 -10.93
C ALA A 15 -0.08 12.88 -10.03
N SER A 16 1.09 13.41 -10.36
CA SER A 16 2.32 13.21 -9.57
C SER A 16 2.18 13.72 -8.13
N ASN A 17 1.60 14.90 -7.94
CA ASN A 17 1.35 15.43 -6.59
C ASN A 17 0.36 14.59 -5.78
N ARG A 18 -0.64 13.98 -6.43
CA ARG A 18 -1.57 13.06 -5.76
C ARG A 18 -0.86 11.78 -5.34
N LEU A 19 -0.06 11.18 -6.23
CA LEU A 19 0.72 9.99 -5.94
C LEU A 19 1.69 10.27 -4.78
N ALA A 20 2.45 11.37 -4.82
CA ALA A 20 3.38 11.76 -3.76
C ALA A 20 2.68 11.89 -2.40
N ARG A 21 1.47 12.45 -2.35
CA ARG A 21 0.69 12.55 -1.12
C ARG A 21 0.27 11.18 -0.58
N ILE A 22 -0.19 10.28 -1.44
CA ILE A 22 -0.57 8.92 -1.03
C ILE A 22 0.66 8.15 -0.53
N LEU A 23 1.81 8.31 -1.18
CA LEU A 23 3.06 7.73 -0.70
C LEU A 23 3.42 8.26 0.69
N GLN A 24 3.29 9.56 0.94
CA GLN A 24 3.51 10.14 2.25
C GLN A 24 2.56 9.56 3.32
N ASP A 25 1.27 9.41 2.99
CA ASP A 25 0.28 8.82 3.89
C ASP A 25 0.62 7.35 4.20
N SER A 26 1.20 6.62 3.23
CA SER A 26 1.61 5.22 3.41
C SER A 26 2.80 5.03 4.36
N ILE A 27 3.64 6.06 4.56
CA ILE A 27 4.75 6.03 5.52
C ILE A 27 4.21 5.79 6.93
N SER A 28 3.12 6.44 7.30
CA SER A 28 2.50 6.28 8.63
C SER A 28 2.03 4.84 8.87
N ILE A 29 1.54 4.16 7.82
CA ILE A 29 1.12 2.76 7.88
C ILE A 29 2.34 1.85 8.07
N ARG A 30 3.43 2.13 7.35
CA ARG A 30 4.69 1.37 7.47
C ARG A 30 5.33 1.52 8.83
N GLU A 31 5.36 2.72 9.38
CA GLU A 31 5.85 2.99 10.73
C GLU A 31 5.02 2.23 11.77
N ALA A 32 3.69 2.32 11.67
CA ALA A 32 2.78 1.58 12.56
C ALA A 32 2.95 0.05 12.47
N ALA A 33 3.26 -0.49 11.28
CA ALA A 33 3.53 -1.90 11.08
C ALA A 33 4.93 -2.35 11.55
N SER A 34 5.91 -1.43 11.57
CA SER A 34 7.28 -1.69 12.03
C SER A 34 7.35 -1.91 13.56
N PHE A 35 6.42 -1.31 14.31
CA PHE A 35 6.23 -1.66 15.71
C PHE A 35 5.62 -3.06 15.78
N HIS A 36 6.45 -4.05 16.14
CA HIS A 36 6.02 -5.44 16.30
C HIS A 36 4.76 -5.51 17.16
N THR A 37 3.65 -5.79 16.50
CA THR A 37 2.35 -5.90 17.11
C THR A 37 2.15 -7.35 17.53
N THR A 38 2.15 -7.60 18.84
CA THR A 38 1.76 -8.90 19.41
C THR A 38 0.24 -9.08 19.47
N ASP A 39 -0.52 -7.99 19.30
CA ASP A 39 -1.99 -7.97 19.36
C ASP A 39 -2.62 -8.24 17.99
N GLN A 40 -3.32 -9.37 17.87
CA GLN A 40 -4.02 -9.77 16.64
C GLN A 40 -5.01 -8.71 16.14
N ASN A 41 -5.68 -7.96 17.03
CA ASN A 41 -6.64 -6.92 16.63
C ASN A 41 -5.96 -5.75 15.91
N GLN A 42 -4.74 -5.41 16.33
CA GLN A 42 -3.96 -4.35 15.71
C GLN A 42 -3.34 -4.83 14.39
N ALA A 43 -2.94 -6.10 14.29
CA ALA A 43 -2.50 -6.70 13.02
C ALA A 43 -3.63 -6.69 11.97
N ASP A 44 -4.86 -7.06 12.35
CA ASP A 44 -6.04 -7.01 11.47
C ASP A 44 -6.36 -5.58 11.01
N LYS A 45 -6.26 -4.61 11.95
CA LYS A 45 -6.48 -3.19 11.63
C LYS A 45 -5.46 -2.68 10.62
N LEU A 46 -4.18 -3.01 10.80
CA LEU A 46 -3.11 -2.65 9.86
C LEU A 46 -3.34 -3.30 8.50
N GLN A 47 -3.72 -4.58 8.46
CA GLN A 47 -4.01 -5.27 7.20
C GLN A 47 -5.18 -4.63 6.43
N ARG A 48 -6.22 -4.18 7.14
CA ARG A 48 -7.34 -3.44 6.56
C ARG A 48 -6.95 -2.05 6.06
N GLN A 49 -5.85 -1.47 6.55
CA GLN A 49 -5.31 -0.19 6.07
C GLN A 49 -4.32 -0.38 4.91
N ILE A 50 -3.54 -1.45 4.91
CA ILE A 50 -2.56 -1.75 3.84
C ILE A 50 -3.25 -2.00 2.50
N ARG A 51 -4.33 -2.79 2.46
CA ARG A 51 -5.06 -3.09 1.21
C ARG A 51 -5.55 -1.84 0.47
N PRO A 52 -6.32 -0.92 1.10
CA PRO A 52 -6.78 0.27 0.40
C PRO A 52 -5.62 1.19 0.02
N ALA A 53 -4.56 1.26 0.83
CA ALA A 53 -3.36 2.02 0.47
C ALA A 53 -2.68 1.47 -0.79
N GLN A 54 -2.53 0.15 -0.92
CA GLN A 54 -2.00 -0.49 -2.12
C GLN A 54 -2.86 -0.19 -3.35
N THR A 55 -4.18 -0.38 -3.25
CA THR A 55 -5.11 -0.08 -4.35
C THR A 55 -5.06 1.40 -4.76
N ALA A 56 -4.95 2.31 -3.78
CA ALA A 56 -4.83 3.74 -4.05
C ALA A 56 -3.52 4.06 -4.80
N ILE A 57 -2.38 3.54 -4.33
CA ILE A 57 -1.08 3.72 -4.98
C ILE A 57 -1.11 3.15 -6.41
N GLU A 58 -1.59 1.92 -6.61
CA GLU A 58 -1.68 1.30 -7.95
C GLU A 58 -2.60 2.09 -8.91
N SER A 59 -3.69 2.65 -8.39
CA SER A 59 -4.63 3.42 -9.21
C SER A 59 -4.01 4.75 -9.66
N GLU A 60 -3.32 5.46 -8.76
CA GLU A 60 -2.71 6.74 -9.08
C GLU A 60 -1.38 6.57 -9.85
N LEU A 61 -0.66 5.47 -9.65
CA LEU A 61 0.50 5.10 -10.47
C LEU A 61 0.08 4.95 -11.94
N ARG A 62 -1.00 4.21 -12.22
CA ARG A 62 -1.56 4.11 -13.58
C ARG A 62 -2.00 5.46 -14.15
N ASN A 63 -2.54 6.35 -13.32
CA ASN A 63 -2.91 7.69 -13.75
C ASN A 63 -1.68 8.53 -14.12
N VAL A 64 -0.59 8.43 -13.34
CA VAL A 64 0.68 9.13 -13.61
C VAL A 64 1.30 8.59 -14.90
N GLU A 65 1.38 7.28 -15.08
CA GLU A 65 1.89 6.64 -16.29
C GLU A 65 1.11 7.09 -17.54
N ALA A 66 -0.23 7.06 -17.47
CA ALA A 66 -1.07 7.53 -18.57
C ALA A 66 -0.88 9.04 -18.85
N ALA A 67 -0.71 9.85 -17.81
CA ALA A 67 -0.45 11.28 -17.96
C ALA A 67 0.93 11.56 -18.56
N LEU A 68 1.94 10.76 -18.18
CA LEU A 68 3.31 10.84 -18.68
C LEU A 68 3.37 10.47 -20.16
N GLU A 69 2.71 9.39 -20.56
CA GLU A 69 2.60 8.99 -21.97
C GLU A 69 1.96 10.11 -22.82
N ASN A 70 0.84 10.66 -22.35
CA ASN A 70 0.19 11.78 -23.04
C ASN A 70 1.05 13.06 -23.08
N TYR A 71 1.92 13.26 -22.08
CA TYR A 71 2.85 14.37 -22.05
C TYR A 71 3.98 14.17 -23.06
N ASN A 72 4.58 12.98 -23.10
CA ASN A 72 5.61 12.62 -24.08
C ASN A 72 5.09 12.74 -25.52
N VAL A 73 3.89 12.23 -25.80
CA VAL A 73 3.25 12.42 -27.12
C VAL A 73 3.08 13.92 -27.43
N ALA A 74 2.73 14.75 -26.45
CA ALA A 74 2.63 16.18 -26.69
C ALA A 74 3.98 16.87 -26.92
N VAL A 75 5.05 16.36 -26.31
CA VAL A 75 6.44 16.81 -26.54
C VAL A 75 6.89 16.46 -27.95
N ASP A 76 6.62 15.26 -28.43
CA ASP A 76 6.97 14.82 -29.79
C ASP A 76 6.32 15.67 -30.88
N ASN A 77 5.20 16.33 -30.55
CA ASN A 77 4.46 17.23 -31.44
C ASN A 77 4.85 18.71 -31.29
N VAL A 78 5.87 19.04 -30.50
CA VAL A 78 6.36 20.42 -30.35
C VAL A 78 7.07 20.86 -31.64
N ASN A 79 6.86 22.11 -32.03
CA ASN A 79 7.49 22.66 -33.23
C ASN A 79 8.99 22.89 -33.01
N CYS A 80 9.82 22.20 -33.80
CA CYS A 80 11.28 22.32 -33.72
C CYS A 80 11.82 23.67 -34.22
N ASP A 81 11.02 24.45 -34.93
CA ASP A 81 11.40 25.79 -35.42
C ASP A 81 11.27 26.89 -34.34
N ASP A 82 10.84 26.54 -33.12
CA ASP A 82 10.77 27.49 -32.00
C ASP A 82 12.19 27.79 -31.47
N PRO A 83 12.61 29.07 -31.40
CA PRO A 83 13.92 29.42 -30.87
C PRO A 83 14.13 29.03 -29.40
N ALA A 84 13.06 28.72 -28.65
CA ALA A 84 13.12 28.24 -27.28
C ALA A 84 13.06 26.70 -27.13
N ILE A 85 13.17 25.94 -28.23
CA ILE A 85 13.00 24.48 -28.22
C ILE A 85 13.95 23.77 -27.26
N ASP A 86 15.21 24.16 -27.20
CA ASP A 86 16.22 23.55 -26.33
C ASP A 86 15.85 23.74 -24.84
N GLU A 87 15.38 24.92 -24.46
CA GLU A 87 14.92 25.20 -23.10
C GLU A 87 13.64 24.44 -22.74
N ILE A 88 12.76 24.22 -23.73
CA ILE A 88 11.53 23.43 -23.56
C ILE A 88 11.91 21.96 -23.33
N LEU A 89 12.78 21.40 -24.17
CA LEU A 89 13.23 20.02 -24.06
C LEU A 89 13.97 19.77 -22.74
N GLN A 90 14.84 20.69 -22.31
CA GLN A 90 15.52 20.56 -21.01
C GLN A 90 14.53 20.52 -19.83
N ARG A 91 13.50 21.38 -19.86
CA ARG A 91 12.43 21.39 -18.84
C ARG A 91 11.61 20.11 -18.87
N VAL A 92 11.29 19.61 -20.07
CA VAL A 92 10.60 18.34 -20.27
C VAL A 92 11.40 17.21 -19.64
N THR A 93 12.69 17.08 -19.97
CA THR A 93 13.57 16.04 -19.42
C THR A 93 13.56 16.06 -17.90
N THR A 94 13.74 17.23 -17.29
CA THR A 94 13.73 17.38 -15.83
C THR A 94 12.39 16.92 -15.21
N HIS A 95 11.27 17.21 -15.88
CA HIS A 95 9.94 16.85 -15.41
C HIS A 95 9.66 15.35 -15.56
N VAL A 96 10.11 14.76 -16.67
CA VAL A 96 10.04 13.31 -16.93
C VAL A 96 10.89 12.57 -15.91
N ASP A 97 12.14 12.96 -15.70
CA ASP A 97 13.06 12.32 -14.73
C ASP A 97 12.47 12.34 -13.32
N ALA A 98 11.98 13.51 -12.87
CA ALA A 98 11.33 13.63 -11.56
C ALA A 98 10.06 12.75 -11.43
N THR A 99 9.34 12.53 -12.54
CA THR A 99 8.16 11.66 -12.58
C THR A 99 8.57 10.19 -12.50
N LEU A 100 9.61 9.78 -13.23
CA LEU A 100 10.14 8.41 -13.20
C LEU A 100 10.65 8.06 -11.80
N ASP A 101 11.42 8.96 -11.16
CA ASP A 101 11.86 8.80 -9.77
C ASP A 101 10.68 8.58 -8.80
N LEU A 102 9.54 9.23 -9.06
CA LEU A 102 8.33 9.07 -8.25
C LEU A 102 7.65 7.72 -8.50
N ILE A 103 7.63 7.25 -9.74
CA ILE A 103 7.11 5.92 -10.10
C ILE A 103 7.95 4.83 -9.41
N ASP A 104 9.28 4.93 -9.44
CA ASP A 104 10.17 3.97 -8.78
C ASP A 104 9.89 3.92 -7.27
N LYS A 105 9.78 5.08 -6.61
CA LYS A 105 9.41 5.16 -5.19
C LYS A 105 8.05 4.52 -4.89
N ALA A 106 7.08 4.66 -5.80
CA ALA A 106 5.78 4.05 -5.65
C ALA A 106 5.83 2.52 -5.78
N GLN A 107 6.61 1.99 -6.72
CA GLN A 107 6.83 0.56 -6.89
C GLN A 107 7.57 -0.06 -5.69
N ASP A 108 8.59 0.62 -5.18
CA ASP A 108 9.27 0.23 -3.94
C ASP A 108 8.29 0.19 -2.76
N THR A 109 7.46 1.22 -2.64
CA THR A 109 6.45 1.29 -1.58
C THR A 109 5.44 0.15 -1.70
N LEU A 110 4.95 -0.16 -2.90
CA LEU A 110 4.07 -1.31 -3.13
C LEU A 110 4.72 -2.62 -2.72
N THR A 111 5.97 -2.84 -3.11
CA THR A 111 6.76 -4.03 -2.71
C THR A 111 6.86 -4.14 -1.20
N THR A 112 7.17 -3.04 -0.50
CA THR A 112 7.28 -3.03 0.96
C THR A 112 5.93 -3.30 1.64
N LEU A 113 4.83 -2.72 1.16
CA LEU A 113 3.50 -2.96 1.69
C LEU A 113 3.03 -4.40 1.46
N SER A 114 3.35 -4.98 0.30
CA SER A 114 3.05 -6.38 0.00
C SER A 114 3.77 -7.32 0.96
N ARG A 115 5.06 -7.10 1.18
CA ARG A 115 5.86 -7.84 2.16
C ARG A 115 5.29 -7.72 3.58
N LEU A 116 4.96 -6.51 4.03
CA LEU A 116 4.34 -6.29 5.35
C LEU A 116 3.00 -7.03 5.46
N SER A 117 2.21 -7.05 4.39
CA SER A 117 0.94 -7.78 4.37
C SER A 117 1.12 -9.29 4.53
N GLU A 118 2.20 -9.85 3.98
CA GLU A 118 2.54 -11.27 4.08
C GLU A 118 3.10 -11.62 5.46
N GLU A 119 3.97 -10.78 6.01
CA GLU A 119 4.50 -10.94 7.37
C GLU A 119 3.39 -10.93 8.42
N LEU A 120 2.40 -10.03 8.29
CA LEU A 120 1.23 -10.00 9.17
C LEU A 120 0.37 -11.27 9.05
N LYS A 121 0.18 -11.82 7.84
CA LYS A 121 -0.55 -13.09 7.65
C LYS A 121 0.20 -14.28 8.26
N SER A 122 1.50 -14.38 8.04
CA SER A 122 2.32 -15.49 8.56
C SER A 122 2.31 -15.54 10.09
N ASN A 123 2.30 -14.39 10.75
CA ASN A 123 2.21 -14.33 12.21
C ASN A 123 0.82 -14.74 12.76
N GLN A 124 -0.25 -14.56 11.98
CA GLN A 124 -1.56 -15.08 12.34
C GLN A 124 -1.59 -16.61 12.29
N ASP A 125 -1.06 -17.21 11.23
CA ASP A 125 -1.05 -18.68 11.05
C ASP A 125 -0.25 -19.40 12.14
N LYS A 126 0.84 -18.79 12.62
CA LYS A 126 1.65 -19.33 13.74
C LYS A 126 0.86 -19.41 15.05
N ASN A 127 -0.04 -18.45 15.32
CA ASN A 127 -0.87 -18.46 16.54
C ASN A 127 -1.95 -19.56 16.52
N PHE A 128 -2.37 -20.03 15.33
CA PHE A 128 -3.32 -21.15 15.22
C PHE A 128 -2.64 -22.52 15.39
N LEU A 129 -1.32 -22.61 15.23
CA LEU A 129 -0.54 -23.85 15.35
C LEU A 129 -0.06 -24.14 16.77
N THR A 130 -0.24 -23.22 17.72
CA THR A 130 -0.11 -23.53 19.15
C THR A 130 -1.39 -24.23 19.63
N PRO A 131 -1.38 -25.55 19.90
CA PRO A 131 -2.47 -26.14 20.66
C PRO A 131 -2.59 -25.37 21.99
N PRO A 132 -3.82 -25.17 22.51
CA PRO A 132 -3.97 -24.61 23.86
C PRO A 132 -3.08 -25.43 24.80
N PRO A 133 -2.37 -24.81 25.76
CA PRO A 133 -1.62 -25.57 26.76
C PRO A 133 -2.62 -26.56 27.35
N CYS A 134 -2.37 -27.86 27.14
CA CYS A 134 -3.20 -28.92 27.69
C CYS A 134 -3.42 -28.58 29.16
N THR A 135 -4.63 -28.16 29.49
CA THR A 135 -5.03 -28.02 30.87
C THR A 135 -4.79 -29.39 31.50
N PRO A 136 -4.08 -29.47 32.63
CA PRO A 136 -3.90 -30.75 33.28
C PRO A 136 -5.29 -31.30 33.55
N VAL A 137 -5.53 -32.53 33.09
CA VAL A 137 -6.77 -33.27 33.30
C VAL A 137 -7.16 -33.11 34.76
N ALA A 138 -8.18 -32.29 35.01
CA ALA A 138 -8.71 -32.13 36.35
C ALA A 138 -9.28 -33.50 36.73
N ASN A 139 -8.56 -34.23 37.57
CA ASN A 139 -9.07 -35.41 38.27
C ASN A 139 -10.19 -34.94 39.20
N LEU A 140 -11.38 -34.73 38.63
CA LEU A 140 -12.59 -34.48 39.40
C LEU A 140 -12.90 -35.77 40.15
N THR A 141 -12.82 -35.70 41.48
CA THR A 141 -13.24 -36.78 42.36
C THR A 141 -14.69 -37.14 42.04
N PRO A 142 -15.03 -38.43 41.85
CA PRO A 142 -16.39 -38.83 41.48
C PRO A 142 -17.38 -38.35 42.55
N LEU A 143 -18.35 -37.53 42.13
CA LEU A 143 -19.45 -37.08 42.96
C LEU A 143 -20.26 -38.32 43.40
N ARG A 144 -20.49 -38.46 44.71
CA ARG A 144 -21.31 -39.56 45.24
C ARG A 144 -22.77 -39.34 44.85
N ILE A 145 -23.26 -40.20 43.97
CA ILE A 145 -24.69 -40.28 43.64
C ILE A 145 -25.43 -40.78 44.89
N PRO A 146 -26.43 -40.05 45.41
CA PRO A 146 -27.28 -40.54 46.49
C PRO A 146 -28.05 -41.78 46.04
N LYS A 147 -27.98 -42.86 46.81
CA LYS A 147 -28.81 -44.05 46.55
C LYS A 147 -30.26 -43.70 46.89
N PHE A 148 -31.10 -43.66 45.87
CA PHE A 148 -32.54 -43.53 46.02
C PHE A 148 -33.09 -44.88 46.50
N ASP A 149 -33.33 -45.02 47.80
CA ASP A 149 -33.99 -46.19 48.38
C ASP A 149 -35.49 -46.01 48.13
N GLY A 150 -35.95 -46.43 46.95
CA GLY A 150 -37.31 -46.22 46.44
C GLY A 150 -38.38 -46.94 47.27
N LYS A 151 -38.67 -46.42 48.46
CA LYS A 151 -39.87 -46.76 49.23
C LYS A 151 -40.94 -45.74 48.88
N ILE A 152 -41.96 -46.22 48.16
CA ILE A 152 -43.22 -45.52 47.89
C ILE A 152 -44.23 -46.00 48.93
#